data_AF-A0A8J6GHA6-F1
#
_entry.id   AF-A0A8J6GHA6-F1
#
_cell.length_a   1.000
_cell.length_b   1.000
_cell.length_c   1.000
_cell.angle_alpha   90.00
_cell.angle_beta   90.00
_cell.angle_gamma   90.00
#
_symmetry.space_group_name_H-M   'P 1'
#
loop_
_entity.id
_entity.type
_entity.pdbx_description
1 polymer ?
#
loop_
_entity_poly.entity_id
_entity_poly.type
_entity_poly.pdbx_seq_one_letter_code
_entity_poly.pdbx_strand_id
1 'polypeptide(L)' 'MLIPKKNWFAIYELLFKEEVMVAKKDVHMPKHPELLDKNVPNLQVMKATKSLKSKGQVKEQFAWRHFYCYLMNKGIQYL' A
#
# COMPACT_ATOMS: atom_id res chain seq x y z
N MET A 1 -11.11 -5.47 5.37
CA MET A 1 -10.81 -6.53 4.37
C MET A 1 -9.92 -7.55 5.06
N LEU A 2 -10.25 -8.83 4.95
CA LEU A 2 -9.37 -9.89 5.44
C LEU A 2 -8.15 -9.98 4.51
N ILE A 3 -6.96 -9.73 5.05
CA ILE A 3 -5.69 -9.77 4.33
C ILE A 3 -4.75 -10.66 5.15
N PRO A 4 -4.06 -11.65 4.55
CA PRO A 4 -3.11 -12.50 5.26
C PRO A 4 -2.00 -11.67 5.92
N LYS A 5 -1.56 -12.07 7.12
CA LYS A 5 -0.53 -11.34 7.89
C LYS A 5 0.78 -11.19 7.11
N LYS A 6 1.16 -12.20 6.33
CA LYS A 6 2.34 -12.17 5.43
C LYS A 6 2.26 -11.02 4.42
N ASN A 7 1.08 -10.78 3.86
CA ASN A 7 0.89 -9.75 2.83
C ASN A 7 0.85 -8.35 3.45
N TRP A 8 0.33 -8.20 4.67
CA TRP A 8 0.46 -6.96 5.42
C TRP A 8 1.92 -6.57 5.66
N PHE A 9 2.72 -7.50 6.18
CA PHE A 9 4.14 -7.26 6.42
C PHE A 9 4.86 -6.89 5.12
N ALA A 10 4.58 -7.60 4.02
CA ALA A 10 5.15 -7.29 2.71
C ALA A 10 4.88 -5.85 2.25
N ILE A 11 3.63 -5.39 2.38
CA ILE A 11 3.21 -4.04 1.98
C ILE A 11 3.87 -2.99 2.88
N TYR A 12 3.89 -3.22 4.19
CA TYR A 12 4.48 -2.28 5.14
C TYR A 12 6.00 -2.18 5.01
N GLU A 13 6.67 -3.31 4.80
CA GLU A 13 8.12 -3.36 4.58
C GLU A 13 8.51 -2.57 3.33
N LEU A 14 7.75 -2.69 2.23
CA LEU A 14 7.99 -1.89 1.03
C LEU A 14 7.75 -0.41 1.27
N LEU A 15 6.62 -0.07 1.91
CA LEU A 15 6.27 1.32 2.22
C LEU A 15 7.28 1.98 3.15
N PHE A 16 7.85 1.23 4.10
CA PHE A 16 8.87 1.75 5.01
C PHE A 16 10.23 1.88 4.35
N LYS A 17 10.58 0.95 3.45
CA LYS A 17 11.86 0.97 2.73
C LYS A 17 11.95 2.11 1.72
N GLU A 18 10.86 2.38 0.99
CA GLU A 18 10.84 3.38 -0.09
C GLU A 18 10.17 4.70 0.31
N GLU A 19 9.50 4.75 1.47
CA GLU A 19 8.70 5.87 2.00
C GLU A 19 7.51 6.31 1.12
N VAL A 20 7.44 5.81 -0.12
CA VAL A 20 6.44 6.10 -1.14
C VAL A 20 5.98 4.79 -1.77
N MET A 21 4.73 4.73 -2.21
CA MET A 21 4.19 3.58 -2.95
C MET A 21 3.16 4.03 -3.97
N VAL A 22 3.13 3.37 -5.13
CA VAL A 22 2.18 3.69 -6.21
C VAL A 22 1.32 2.48 -6.59
N ALA A 23 0.01 2.60 -6.41
CA ALA A 23 -0.94 1.54 -6.80
C ALA A 23 -1.87 1.99 -7.93
N LYS A 24 -1.93 1.22 -9.01
CA LYS A 24 -2.94 1.43 -10.06
C LYS A 24 -4.34 1.11 -9.51
N LYS A 25 -5.36 1.91 -9.87
CA LYS A 25 -6.77 1.64 -9.57
C LYS A 25 -7.28 0.53 -10.49
N ASP A 26 -6.90 -0.69 -10.14
CA ASP A 26 -7.28 -1.93 -10.80
C ASP A 26 -7.42 -3.05 -9.76
N VAL A 27 -8.66 -3.48 -9.55
CA VAL A 27 -9.01 -4.48 -8.53
C VAL A 27 -8.71 -5.90 -8.99
N HIS A 28 -8.68 -6.14 -10.31
CA HIS A 28 -8.54 -7.46 -10.89
C HIS A 28 -7.09 -7.84 -11.16
N MET A 29 -6.17 -6.90 -10.97
CA MET A 29 -4.74 -7.14 -11.14
C MET A 29 -4.25 -8.18 -10.11
N PRO A 30 -3.78 -9.36 -10.57
CA PRO A 30 -3.50 -10.50 -9.70
C PRO A 30 -2.25 -10.29 -8.84
N LYS A 31 -1.28 -9.49 -9.32
CA LYS A 31 -0.03 -9.19 -8.63
C LYS A 31 0.33 -7.72 -8.78
N HIS A 32 0.79 -7.12 -7.70
CA HIS A 32 1.28 -5.75 -7.71
C HIS A 32 2.73 -5.68 -8.26
N PRO A 33 3.09 -4.72 -9.13
CA PRO A 33 4.39 -4.67 -9.81
C PRO A 33 5.60 -4.60 -8.87
N GLU A 34 5.49 -3.87 -7.76
CA GLU A 34 6.60 -3.70 -6.79
C GLU A 34 6.69 -4.89 -5.80
N LEU A 35 5.70 -5.78 -5.78
CA LEU A 35 5.59 -6.92 -4.86
C LEU A 35 5.47 -8.27 -5.59
N LEU A 36 6.06 -8.36 -6.78
CA LEU A 36 5.99 -9.54 -7.65
C LEU A 36 6.44 -10.83 -6.95
N ASP A 37 7.52 -10.75 -6.16
CA ASP A 37 8.12 -11.90 -5.46
C ASP A 37 7.21 -12.47 -4.36
N LYS A 38 6.38 -11.62 -3.76
CA LYS A 38 5.55 -11.97 -2.59
C LYS A 38 4.11 -12.35 -2.97
N ASN A 39 3.78 -12.38 -4.27
CA ASN A 39 2.45 -12.73 -4.81
C ASN A 39 1.29 -11.94 -4.15
N VAL A 40 1.51 -10.64 -3.88
CA VAL A 40 0.49 -9.79 -3.25
C VAL A 40 -0.45 -9.21 -4.31
N PRO A 41 -1.78 -9.43 -4.22
CA PRO A 41 -2.74 -8.83 -5.13
C PRO A 41 -2.86 -7.32 -4.94
N ASN A 42 -3.07 -6.60 -6.03
CA ASN A 42 -3.17 -5.14 -6.00
C ASN A 42 -4.37 -4.63 -5.16
N LEU A 43 -5.46 -5.40 -5.11
CA LEU A 43 -6.60 -5.10 -4.25
C LEU A 43 -6.19 -5.00 -2.77
N GLN A 44 -5.31 -5.89 -2.30
CA GLN A 44 -4.85 -5.87 -0.91
C GLN A 44 -4.01 -4.64 -0.62
N VAL A 45 -3.12 -4.26 -1.55
CA VAL A 45 -2.34 -3.01 -1.48
C VAL A 45 -3.26 -1.81 -1.37
N MET A 46 -4.23 -1.65 -2.28
CA MET A 46 -5.16 -0.53 -2.27
C MET A 46 -5.97 -0.43 -0.97
N LYS A 47 -6.41 -1.57 -0.40
CA LYS A 47 -7.20 -1.57 0.84
C LYS A 47 -6.33 -1.37 2.08
N ALA A 48 -5.09 -1.87 2.07
CA ALA A 48 -4.11 -1.63 3.11
C ALA A 48 -3.79 -0.13 3.21
N THR A 49 -3.45 0.50 2.09
CA THR A 49 -3.10 1.93 2.08
C THR A 49 -4.29 2.82 2.39
N LYS A 50 -5.51 2.45 1.96
CA LYS A 50 -6.74 3.13 2.39
C LYS A 50 -6.93 3.08 3.91
N SER A 51 -6.58 1.96 4.56
CA SER A 51 -6.64 1.84 6.02
C SER A 51 -5.59 2.68 6.74
N LEU A 52 -4.39 2.82 6.18
CA LEU A 52 -3.34 3.70 6.72
C LEU A 52 -3.74 5.18 6.57
N LYS A 53 -4.34 5.53 5.43
CA LYS A 53 -4.88 6.87 5.17
C LYS A 53 -5.96 7.24 6.19
N SER A 54 -6.91 6.34 6.49
CA SER A 54 -7.97 6.65 7.46
C SER A 54 -7.45 6.89 8.87
N LYS A 55 -6.26 6.37 9.21
CA LYS A 55 -5.56 6.61 10.48
C LYS A 55 -4.65 7.83 10.46
N GLY A 56 -4.54 8.54 9.32
CA GLY A 56 -3.66 9.69 9.15
C GLY A 56 -2.17 9.35 9.14
N GLN A 57 -1.80 8.09 8.84
CA GLN A 57 -0.42 7.61 8.80
C GLN A 57 0.26 7.84 7.44
N VAL A 58 -0.56 7.87 6.38
CA VAL A 58 -0.11 8.05 4.98
C VAL A 58 -0.95 9.13 4.32
N LYS A 59 -0.31 9.95 3.47
CA LYS A 59 -0.98 10.91 2.60
C LYS A 59 -1.19 10.27 1.23
N GLU A 60 -2.43 10.26 0.76
CA GLU A 60 -2.78 9.68 -0.54
C GLU A 60 -3.17 10.80 -1.52
N GLN A 61 -2.64 10.75 -2.73
CA GLN A 61 -3.02 11.57 -3.87
C GLN A 61 -3.48 10.67 -5.01
N PHE A 62 -4.59 10.99 -5.66
CA PHE A 62 -5.12 10.19 -6.77
C PHE A 62 -5.06 10.98 -8.08
N ALA A 63 -4.38 10.43 -9.09
CA ALA A 63 -4.31 11.03 -10.42
C ALA A 63 -4.18 9.95 -11.49
N TRP A 64 -4.82 10.13 -12.65
CA TRP A 64 -4.68 9.24 -13.82
C TRP A 64 -4.94 7.74 -13.54
N ARG A 65 -5.86 7.42 -12.63
CA ARG A 65 -6.10 6.04 -12.14
C ARG A 65 -4.94 5.43 -11.35
N HIS A 66 -4.07 6.24 -10.74
CA HIS A 66 -3.02 5.81 -9.82
C HIS A 66 -3.19 6.48 -8.45
N PHE A 67 -3.00 5.68 -7.39
CA PHE A 67 -2.90 6.12 -6.02
C PHE A 67 -1.43 6.31 -5.69
N TYR A 68 -1.04 7.54 -5.42
CA TYR A 68 0.29 7.92 -4.93
C TYR A 68 0.22 8.08 -3.43
N CYS A 69 1.01 7.30 -2.71
CA CYS A 69 0.96 7.20 -1.26
C CYS A 69 2.29 7.62 -0.67
N TYR A 70 2.27 8.58 0.24
CA TYR A 70 3.45 9.15 0.90
C TYR A 70 3.37 8.87 2.40
N LEU A 71 4.40 8.26 2.96
CA LEU A 71 4.49 8.01 4.38
C LEU A 71 4.66 9.33 5.15
N MET A 72 3.86 9.53 6.21
CA MET A 72 4.00 10.70 7.08
C MET A 72 4.74 10.32 8.37
N ASN A 73 5.25 11.31 9.11
CA ASN A 73 5.97 11.07 10.39
C ASN A 73 5.18 10.21 11.39
N LYS A 74 3.86 10.39 11.47
CA LYS A 74 2.98 9.54 12.30
C LYS A 74 2.95 8.08 11.84
N GLY A 75 3.11 7.85 10.54
CA GLY A 75 3.24 6.53 9.94
C GLY A 75 4.60 5.90 10.21
N ILE A 76 5.69 6.69 10.14
CA ILE A 76 7.06 6.23 10.46
C ILE A 76 7.15 5.71 11.91
N GLN A 77 6.51 6.38 12.86
CA GLN A 77 6.48 5.89 14.26
C GLN A 77 5.63 4.63 14.47
N TYR A 78 4.70 4.35 13.55
CA TYR A 78 3.78 3.22 13.67
C TYR A 78 4.30 1.94 13.00
N LEU A 79 4.96 2.10 11.86
CA LEU A 79 5.54 1.01 11.07
C LEU A 79 6.89 0.58 11.64
#